data_AF-C0QGL3-F1
#
_entry.id   AF-C0QGL3-F1
#
_cell.length_a   1.000
_cell.length_b   1.000
_cell.length_c   1.000
_cell.angle_alpha   90.00
_cell.angle_beta   90.00
_cell.angle_gamma   90.00
#
_symmetry.space_group_name_H-M   'P 1'
#
loop_
_entity.id
_entity.type
_entity.pdbx_description
1 polymer ?
#
loop_
_entity_poly.entity_id
_entity_poly.type
_entity_poly.pdbx_seq_one_letter_code
_entity_poly.pdbx_strand_id
1 'polypeptide(L)'
;MSKNINSNDIERLMAEADELVGQIKSEALEDMEEEHRIQFEKHAQNLKKIKSEIQDDIGNKDAPKLTSGANGMHEAILDILKAMQAFQKKLF
;
A
#
# COMPACT_ATOMS: atom_id res chain seq x y z
N MET A 1 12.46 -11.02 -15.27
CA MET A 1 13.16 -11.65 -14.13
C MET A 1 12.15 -11.68 -12.98
N SER A 2 11.48 -12.82 -12.78
CA SER A 2 10.50 -12.97 -11.70
C SER A 2 11.21 -12.88 -10.36
N LYS A 3 11.16 -11.70 -9.74
CA LYS A 3 11.71 -11.47 -8.41
C LYS A 3 10.80 -12.25 -7.48
N ASN A 4 11.26 -13.40 -6.98
CA ASN A 4 10.58 -14.10 -5.88
C ASN A 4 10.63 -13.15 -4.69
N ILE A 5 9.54 -12.42 -4.51
CA ILE A 5 9.35 -11.44 -3.44
C ILE A 5 8.84 -12.24 -2.26
N ASN A 6 9.68 -12.35 -1.23
CA ASN A 6 9.37 -13.13 -0.04
C ASN A 6 8.35 -12.37 0.83
N SER A 7 7.71 -13.06 1.77
CA SER A 7 6.80 -12.43 2.76
C SER A 7 7.42 -11.18 3.40
N ASN A 8 8.73 -11.22 3.70
CA ASN A 8 9.48 -10.09 4.26
C ASN A 8 9.53 -8.87 3.33
N ASP A 9 9.50 -9.05 2.01
CA ASP A 9 9.46 -7.94 1.06
C ASP A 9 8.07 -7.29 1.01
N ILE A 10 6.99 -8.07 1.18
CA ILE A 10 5.62 -7.55 1.26
C ILE A 10 5.46 -6.69 2.53
N GLU A 11 5.91 -7.21 3.69
CA GLU A 11 5.90 -6.45 4.95
C GLU A 11 6.70 -5.15 4.84
N ARG A 12 7.89 -5.19 4.21
CA ARG A 12 8.69 -3.97 4.00
C ARG A 12 7.97 -2.95 3.12
N LEU A 13 7.38 -3.38 2.00
CA LEU A 13 6.64 -2.48 1.11
C LEU A 13 5.42 -1.86 1.79
N MET A 14 4.74 -2.61 2.66
CA MET A 14 3.62 -2.10 3.45
C MET A 14 4.08 -1.07 4.49
N ALA A 15 5.22 -1.30 5.15
CA ALA A 15 5.80 -0.34 6.07
C ALA A 15 6.22 0.96 5.35
N GLU A 16 6.81 0.84 4.15
CA GLU A 16 7.18 1.99 3.31
C GLU A 16 5.94 2.80 2.88
N ALA A 17 4.84 2.11 2.54
CA ALA A 17 3.58 2.76 2.20
C ALA A 17 2.95 3.48 3.41
N ASP A 18 3.00 2.87 4.60
CA ASP A 18 2.54 3.49 5.85
C ASP A 18 3.37 4.74 6.22
N GLU A 19 4.69 4.70 6.01
CA GLU A 19 5.58 5.85 6.21
C GLU A 19 5.26 7.00 5.27
N LEU A 20 5.05 6.71 3.98
CA LEU A 20 4.61 7.68 2.96
C LEU A 20 3.28 8.35 3.32
N VAL A 21 2.30 7.58 3.80
CA VAL A 21 1.03 8.12 4.32
C VAL A 21 1.30 9.05 5.50
N GLY A 22 2.19 8.68 6.41
CA GLY A 22 2.56 9.51 7.56
C GLY A 22 3.20 10.84 7.16
N GLN A 23 4.14 10.81 6.22
CA GLN A 23 4.83 12.01 5.71
C GLN A 23 3.84 12.97 5.05
N ILE A 24 3.01 12.48 4.11
CA ILE A 24 2.01 13.30 3.41
C ILE A 24 1.00 13.90 4.41
N LYS A 25 0.55 13.12 5.41
CA LYS A 25 -0.33 13.64 6.47
C LYS A 25 0.34 14.70 7.34
N SER A 26 1.63 14.57 7.63
CA SER A 26 2.34 15.54 8.46
C SER A 26 2.65 16.83 7.72
N GLU A 27 2.89 16.75 6.40
CA GLU A 27 3.39 17.88 5.61
C GLU A 27 2.28 18.65 4.88
N ALA A 28 1.15 18.01 4.56
CA ALA A 28 0.20 18.57 3.59
C ALA A 28 -1.27 18.61 4.05
N LEU A 29 -1.67 18.02 5.18
CA LEU A 29 -3.11 17.87 5.51
C LEU A 29 -3.84 19.19 5.84
N GLU A 30 -3.16 20.17 6.43
CA GLU A 30 -3.79 21.49 6.73
C GLU A 30 -3.86 22.40 5.49
N ASP A 31 -2.90 22.27 4.57
CA ASP A 31 -2.78 23.14 3.38
C ASP A 31 -3.26 22.48 2.08
N MET A 32 -3.66 21.20 2.11
CA MET A 32 -4.14 20.48 0.93
C MET A 32 -5.52 20.94 0.50
N GLU A 33 -5.66 21.18 -0.80
CA GLU A 33 -6.96 21.33 -1.44
C GLU A 33 -7.86 20.11 -1.16
N GLU A 34 -9.14 20.38 -0.93
CA GLU A 34 -10.15 19.36 -0.60
C GLU A 34 -10.12 18.16 -1.56
N GLU A 35 -9.99 18.43 -2.87
CA GLU A 35 -9.93 17.38 -3.90
C GLU A 35 -8.71 16.47 -3.73
N HIS A 36 -7.56 17.04 -3.40
CA HIS A 36 -6.35 16.28 -3.11
C HIS A 36 -6.50 15.47 -1.82
N ARG A 37 -7.12 16.04 -0.78
CA ARG A 37 -7.37 15.35 0.49
C ARG A 37 -8.24 14.11 0.30
N ILE A 38 -9.30 14.22 -0.48
CA ILE A 38 -10.19 13.09 -0.80
C ILE A 38 -9.45 11.99 -1.56
N GLN A 39 -8.61 12.34 -2.55
CA GLN A 39 -7.81 11.34 -3.30
C GLN A 39 -6.81 10.63 -2.39
N PHE A 40 -6.14 11.39 -1.52
CA PHE A 40 -5.21 10.84 -0.55
C PHE A 40 -5.90 9.85 0.41
N GLU A 41 -7.03 10.23 0.99
CA GLU A 41 -7.80 9.38 1.89
C GLU A 41 -8.25 8.09 1.21
N LYS A 42 -8.66 8.16 -0.06
CA LYS A 42 -9.02 6.98 -0.86
C LYS A 42 -7.82 6.03 -1.04
N HIS A 43 -6.64 6.56 -1.34
CA HIS A 43 -5.42 5.74 -1.44
C HIS A 43 -5.04 5.12 -0.09
N ALA A 44 -5.12 5.88 1.00
CA ALA A 44 -4.85 5.38 2.35
C ALA A 44 -5.84 4.29 2.80
N GLN A 45 -7.13 4.45 2.49
CA GLN A 45 -8.15 3.43 2.78
C GLN A 45 -7.92 2.14 1.97
N ASN A 46 -7.57 2.25 0.69
CA ASN A 46 -7.25 1.09 -0.15
C ASN A 46 -6.02 0.34 0.37
N LEU A 47 -4.97 1.05 0.82
CA LEU A 47 -3.79 0.45 1.43
C LEU A 47 -4.17 -0.35 2.68
N LYS A 48 -5.01 0.23 3.55
CA LYS A 48 -5.49 -0.45 4.76
C LYS A 48 -6.27 -1.73 4.45
N LYS A 49 -7.08 -1.71 3.39
CA LYS A 49 -7.85 -2.88 2.95
C LYS A 49 -6.94 -4.02 2.48
N ILE A 50 -5.98 -3.73 1.62
CA ILE A 50 -4.99 -4.73 1.15
C ILE A 50 -4.13 -5.25 2.29
N LYS A 51 -3.78 -4.39 3.25
CA LYS A 51 -3.06 -4.79 4.47
C LYS A 51 -3.85 -5.82 5.28
N SER A 52 -5.15 -5.60 5.47
CA SER A 52 -6.02 -6.56 6.15
C SER A 52 -6.16 -7.86 5.36
N GLU A 53 -6.38 -7.79 4.05
CA GLU A 53 -6.48 -9.00 3.20
C GLU A 53 -5.20 -9.85 3.26
N ILE A 54 -4.02 -9.23 3.21
CA ILE A 54 -2.74 -9.92 3.34
C ILE A 54 -2.55 -10.52 4.74
N GLN A 55 -2.92 -9.79 5.80
CA GLN A 55 -2.83 -10.31 7.17
C GLN A 55 -3.81 -11.46 7.43
N ASP A 56 -5.01 -11.42 6.86
CA ASP A 56 -6.00 -12.50 6.97
C ASP A 56 -5.56 -13.76 6.20
N ASP A 57 -4.95 -13.57 5.02
CA ASP A 57 -4.37 -14.66 4.22
C ASP A 57 -3.14 -15.29 4.90
N ILE A 58 -2.32 -14.50 5.59
CA ILE A 58 -1.16 -14.99 6.37
C ILE A 58 -1.61 -15.62 7.72
N GLY A 59 -2.70 -15.13 8.30
CA GLY A 59 -3.25 -15.58 9.59
C GLY A 59 -3.96 -16.93 9.53
N ASN A 60 -4.58 -17.28 8.40
CA ASN A 60 -5.19 -18.58 8.14
C ASN A 60 -4.12 -19.64 7.78
N LYS A 61 -3.37 -20.09 8.80
CA LYS A 61 -2.29 -21.10 8.69
C LYS A 61 -2.70 -22.49 8.15
N ASP A 62 -3.96 -22.72 7.80
CA ASP A 62 -4.47 -23.99 7.27
C ASP A 62 -4.94 -23.96 5.80
N ALA A 63 -4.82 -22.83 5.08
CA ALA A 63 -5.09 -22.82 3.65
C ALA A 63 -3.82 -23.15 2.86
N PRO A 64 -3.72 -24.35 2.24
CA PRO A 64 -2.58 -24.69 1.43
C PRO A 64 -2.60 -23.78 0.21
N LYS A 65 -1.44 -23.17 -0.05
CA LYS A 65 -1.06 -22.48 -1.29
C LYS A 65 -1.24 -20.95 -1.29
N LEU A 66 -0.11 -20.28 -1.07
CA LEU A 66 0.34 -19.12 -1.86
C LEU A 66 0.50 -19.49 -3.36
N THR A 67 -0.41 -20.26 -3.97
CA THR A 67 -0.39 -20.55 -5.40
C THR A 67 -1.51 -19.77 -6.06
N SER A 68 -1.12 -18.87 -6.95
CA SER A 68 -1.96 -18.07 -7.85
C SER A 68 -2.40 -16.68 -7.36
N GLY A 69 -2.42 -16.38 -6.06
CA GLY A 69 -2.83 -15.05 -5.54
C GLY A 69 -1.68 -14.07 -5.22
N ALA A 70 -0.50 -14.57 -4.88
CA ALA A 70 0.63 -13.76 -4.41
C ALA A 70 1.18 -12.77 -5.47
N ASN A 71 1.06 -13.10 -6.77
CA ASN A 71 1.49 -12.19 -7.83
C ASN A 71 0.58 -10.95 -7.95
N GLY A 72 -0.74 -11.11 -7.80
CA GLY A 72 -1.69 -9.99 -7.94
C GLY A 72 -1.67 -9.04 -6.74
N MET A 73 -1.53 -9.57 -5.53
CA MET A 73 -1.45 -8.74 -4.31
C MET A 73 -0.17 -7.90 -4.27
N HIS A 74 0.94 -8.45 -4.76
CA HIS A 74 2.19 -7.71 -4.87
C HIS A 74 2.08 -6.53 -5.85
N GLU A 75 1.47 -6.75 -7.02
CA GLU A 75 1.21 -5.69 -8.00
C GLU A 75 0.30 -4.60 -7.41
N ALA A 76 -0.72 -4.98 -6.62
CA ALA A 76 -1.60 -4.03 -5.96
C ALA A 76 -0.87 -3.13 -4.94
N ILE A 77 0.04 -3.67 -4.13
CA ILE A 77 0.86 -2.87 -3.19
C ILE A 77 1.78 -1.92 -3.96
N LEU A 78 2.46 -2.41 -5.01
CA LEU A 78 3.33 -1.57 -5.83
C LEU A 78 2.57 -0.45 -6.53
N ASP A 79 1.39 -0.72 -7.04
CA ASP A 79 0.58 0.29 -7.72
C ASP A 79 0.06 1.35 -6.74
N ILE A 80 -0.24 0.97 -5.50
CA ILE A 80 -0.58 1.94 -4.44
C ILE A 80 0.63 2.79 -4.06
N LEU A 81 1.81 2.18 -3.87
CA LEU A 81 3.04 2.91 -3.60
C LEU A 81 3.35 3.92 -4.72
N LYS A 82 3.25 3.50 -5.98
CA LYS A 82 3.42 4.40 -7.13
C LYS A 82 2.38 5.51 -7.13
N ALA A 83 1.11 5.20 -6.84
CA ALA A 83 0.05 6.21 -6.79
C ALA A 83 0.29 7.23 -5.66
N MET A 84 0.71 6.78 -4.48
CA MET A 84 1.05 7.65 -3.35
C MET A 84 2.29 8.50 -3.62
N GLN A 85 3.33 7.93 -4.22
CA GLN A 85 4.52 8.70 -4.64
C GLN A 85 4.20 9.71 -5.74
N ALA A 86 3.38 9.34 -6.72
CA ALA A 86 2.92 10.25 -7.76
C ALA A 86 2.04 11.36 -7.19
N PHE A 87 1.24 11.06 -6.17
CA PHE A 87 0.44 12.02 -5.45
C PHE A 87 1.32 12.99 -4.64
N GLN A 88 2.29 12.49 -3.88
CA GLN A 88 3.28 13.33 -3.18
C GLN A 88 3.99 14.30 -4.14
N LYS A 89 4.44 13.82 -5.31
CA LYS A 89 5.06 14.65 -6.36
C LYS A 89 4.13 15.69 -7.00
N LYS A 90 2.81 15.59 -6.82
CA LYS A 90 1.85 16.60 -7.29
C LYS A 90 1.57 17.66 -6.24
N LEU A 91 1.86 17.36 -4.97
CA LEU A 91 1.68 18.28 -3.85
C LEU A 91 2.90 19.22 -3.66
N PHE A 92 4.09 18.79 -4.09
CA PHE A 92 5.35 19.54 -4.01
C PHE A 92 5.92 19.81 -5.41
#